data_AF-A0A7V3UNE2-F1
#
_entry.id   AF-A0A7V3UNE2-F1
#
_cell.length_a   1.000
_cell.length_b   1.000
_cell.length_c   1.000
_cell.angle_alpha   90.00
_cell.angle_beta   90.00
_cell.angle_gamma   90.00
#
_symmetry.space_group_name_H-M   'P 1'
#
loop_
_entity.id
_entity.type
_entity.pdbx_description
1 polymer ?
#
loop_
_entity_poly.entity_id
_entity_poly.type
_entity_poly.pdbx_seq_one_letter_code
_entity_poly.pdbx_strand_id
1 'polypeptide(L)'
;MNYEETLQKLISGDFDDTTPEEREKVIEQIIHASALAASVLAISPVPFIETPLQVTMVRAIGKVYGYTLDKKVIFEILSAIGGSVMLRQLIRFIPGVGTIANISKIYGTTWAMGVTADYYFRQNREVVKEELMRMFKMTQKEKMVEKQKQLEEGRIAERLQTLWDLFQKNLISQEEYRKKREEILARL
;
A
#
# COMPACT_ATOMS: atom_id res chain seq x y z
N MET A 1 -18.25 -1.35 14.19
CA MET A 1 -17.63 -0.55 13.12
C MET A 1 -17.61 -1.30 11.81
N ASN A 2 -18.45 -0.85 10.88
CA ASN A 2 -18.58 -1.27 9.49
C ASN A 2 -17.52 -0.57 8.61
N TYR A 3 -17.15 -1.13 7.46
CA TYR A 3 -16.17 -0.56 6.52
C TYR A 3 -16.59 0.82 5.98
N GLU A 4 -17.90 1.03 5.79
CA GLU A 4 -18.46 2.32 5.36
C GLU A 4 -18.23 3.43 6.39
N GLU A 5 -18.39 3.13 7.69
CA GLU A 5 -18.15 4.09 8.77
C GLU A 5 -16.68 4.50 8.82
N THR A 6 -15.77 3.56 8.60
CA THR A 6 -14.33 3.83 8.56
C THR A 6 -13.94 4.66 7.35
N LEU A 7 -14.50 4.36 6.17
CA LEU A 7 -14.30 5.17 4.97
C LEU A 7 -14.84 6.59 5.17
N GLN A 8 -16.01 6.75 5.80
CA GLN A 8 -16.54 8.07 6.13
C GLN A 8 -15.63 8.82 7.11
N LYS A 9 -15.14 8.19 8.18
CA LYS A 9 -14.16 8.79 9.11
C LYS A 9 -12.85 9.16 8.43
N LEU A 10 -12.39 8.33 7.49
CA LEU A 10 -11.22 8.61 6.66
C LEU A 10 -11.41 9.86 5.79
N ILE A 11 -12.59 9.99 5.18
CA ILE A 11 -12.94 11.10 4.28
C ILE A 11 -13.18 12.38 5.08
N SER A 12 -13.91 12.32 6.20
CA SER A 12 -14.17 13.45 7.08
C SER A 12 -12.91 13.88 7.83
N GLY A 13 -12.01 12.93 8.10
CA GLY A 13 -10.83 13.12 8.92
C GLY A 13 -11.17 13.44 10.38
N ASP A 14 -12.38 13.08 10.82
CA ASP A 14 -12.90 13.27 12.17
C ASP A 14 -12.71 11.98 12.96
N PHE A 15 -11.78 12.04 13.91
CA PHE A 15 -11.40 10.91 14.77
C PHE A 15 -11.60 11.25 16.26
N ASP A 16 -12.22 12.38 16.57
CA ASP A 16 -12.24 12.99 17.91
C ASP A 16 -12.93 12.09 18.95
N ASP A 17 -13.86 11.23 18.51
CA ASP A 17 -14.60 10.28 19.36
C ASP A 17 -14.04 8.84 19.35
N THR A 18 -12.85 8.59 18.78
CA THR A 18 -12.31 7.21 18.65
C THR A 18 -11.74 6.71 19.96
N THR A 19 -12.35 5.67 20.56
CA THR A 19 -11.84 5.08 21.82
C THR A 19 -10.48 4.41 21.62
N PRO A 20 -9.68 4.20 22.68
CA PRO A 20 -8.43 3.44 22.59
C PRO A 20 -8.61 2.04 21.99
N GLU A 21 -9.71 1.35 22.30
CA GLU A 21 -10.03 0.03 21.76
C GLU A 21 -10.43 0.07 20.28
N GLU A 22 -11.06 1.17 19.82
CA GLU A 22 -11.45 1.35 18.42
C GLU A 22 -10.28 1.79 17.53
N ARG A 23 -9.29 2.46 18.12
CA ARG A 23 -8.12 3.01 17.43
C ARG A 23 -7.38 1.97 16.60
N GLU A 24 -7.07 0.82 17.20
CA GLU A 24 -6.32 -0.24 16.52
C GLU A 24 -7.06 -0.73 15.27
N LYS A 25 -8.36 -0.97 15.39
CA LYS A 25 -9.21 -1.41 14.29
C LYS A 25 -9.31 -0.36 13.17
N VAL A 26 -9.48 0.92 13.53
CA VAL A 26 -9.53 2.02 12.55
C VAL A 26 -8.20 2.10 11.80
N ILE A 27 -7.08 2.10 12.51
CA ILE A 27 -5.74 2.17 11.91
C ILE A 27 -5.50 0.98 10.97
N GLU A 28 -5.81 -0.25 11.40
CA GLU A 28 -5.63 -1.43 10.55
C GLU A 28 -6.43 -1.31 9.25
N GLN A 29 -7.68 -0.84 9.31
CA GLN A 29 -8.52 -0.65 8.13
C GLN A 29 -7.98 0.44 7.20
N ILE A 30 -7.47 1.56 7.76
CA ILE A 30 -6.79 2.61 6.99
C ILE A 30 -5.59 2.03 6.23
N ILE A 31 -4.78 1.23 6.91
CA ILE A 31 -3.58 0.61 6.35
C ILE A 31 -3.97 -0.38 5.25
N HIS A 32 -4.91 -1.29 5.52
CA HIS A 32 -5.34 -2.31 4.57
C HIS A 32 -5.96 -1.69 3.31
N ALA A 33 -6.88 -0.72 3.47
CA ALA A 33 -7.49 -0.02 2.34
C ALA A 33 -6.45 0.71 1.48
N SER A 34 -5.51 1.41 2.12
CA SER A 34 -4.44 2.14 1.43
C SER A 34 -3.48 1.19 0.73
N ALA A 35 -3.12 0.06 1.36
CA ALA A 35 -2.24 -0.94 0.77
C ALA A 35 -2.87 -1.62 -0.46
N LEU A 36 -4.16 -1.96 -0.40
CA LEU A 36 -4.91 -2.46 -1.55
C LEU A 36 -4.94 -1.45 -2.68
N ALA A 37 -5.37 -0.21 -2.41
CA ALA A 37 -5.45 0.83 -3.43
C ALA A 37 -4.08 1.16 -4.05
N ALA A 38 -3.01 1.23 -3.24
CA ALA A 38 -1.65 1.40 -3.74
C ALA A 38 -1.21 0.24 -4.65
N SER A 39 -1.57 -0.99 -4.28
CA SER A 39 -1.23 -2.18 -5.06
C SER A 39 -1.92 -2.21 -6.44
N VAL A 40 -3.13 -1.64 -6.54
CA VAL A 40 -3.80 -1.42 -7.84
C VAL A 40 -3.04 -0.38 -8.68
N LEU A 41 -2.55 0.70 -8.05
CA LEU A 41 -1.75 1.71 -8.74
C LEU A 41 -0.40 1.16 -9.24
N ALA A 42 0.17 0.16 -8.56
CA ALA A 42 1.43 -0.52 -8.93
C ALA A 42 1.42 -1.19 -10.31
N ILE A 43 0.25 -1.29 -10.92
CA ILE A 43 0.04 -1.90 -12.24
C ILE A 43 0.42 -0.92 -13.35
N SER A 44 0.40 0.37 -13.02
CA SER A 44 0.88 1.44 -13.88
C SER A 44 2.41 1.42 -13.97
N PRO A 45 3.00 1.68 -15.15
CA PRO A 45 4.44 1.85 -15.29
C PRO A 45 4.95 3.17 -14.68
N VAL A 46 4.06 4.01 -14.15
CA VAL A 46 4.39 5.30 -13.53
C VAL A 46 4.96 5.05 -12.13
N PRO A 47 6.24 5.37 -11.87
CA PRO A 47 6.82 5.22 -10.54
C PRO A 47 6.15 6.20 -9.55
N PHE A 48 6.00 5.76 -8.30
CA PHE A 48 5.53 6.59 -7.19
C PHE A 48 4.12 7.17 -7.30
N ILE A 49 3.30 6.65 -8.21
CA ILE A 49 1.90 7.07 -8.35
C ILE A 49 1.10 6.84 -7.05
N GLU A 50 1.52 5.90 -6.21
CA GLU A 50 0.95 5.57 -4.91
C GLU A 50 1.38 6.51 -3.76
N THR A 51 2.39 7.34 -3.96
CA THR A 51 2.94 8.20 -2.88
C THR A 51 1.90 9.15 -2.27
N PRO A 52 1.03 9.85 -3.04
CA PRO A 52 -0.01 10.70 -2.45
C PRO A 52 -0.96 9.94 -1.52
N LEU A 53 -1.28 8.68 -1.85
CA LEU A 53 -2.11 7.80 -1.03
C LEU A 53 -1.38 7.42 0.27
N GLN A 54 -0.10 7.03 0.19
CA GLN A 54 0.72 6.71 1.36
C GLN A 54 0.88 7.91 2.30
N VAL A 55 1.08 9.12 1.77
CA VAL A 55 1.13 10.36 2.56
C VAL A 55 -0.20 10.63 3.26
N THR A 56 -1.32 10.42 2.56
CA THR A 56 -2.67 10.60 3.12
C THR A 56 -2.95 9.59 4.23
N MET A 57 -2.55 8.33 4.02
CA MET A 57 -2.63 7.27 5.02
C MET A 57 -1.87 7.65 6.30
N VAL A 58 -0.60 8.06 6.19
CA VAL A 58 0.20 8.48 7.36
C VAL A 58 -0.40 9.69 8.06
N ARG A 59 -0.94 10.67 7.31
CA ARG A 59 -1.66 11.80 7.91
C ARG A 59 -2.89 11.33 8.70
N ALA A 60 -3.68 10.43 8.13
CA ALA A 60 -4.88 9.91 8.80
C ALA A 60 -4.51 9.19 10.10
N ILE A 61 -3.48 8.34 10.09
CA ILE A 61 -2.97 7.69 11.31
C ILE A 61 -2.51 8.74 12.34
N GLY A 62 -1.77 9.77 11.90
CA GLY A 62 -1.36 10.87 12.80
C GLY A 62 -2.55 11.57 13.45
N LYS A 63 -3.62 11.84 12.69
CA LYS A 63 -4.85 12.45 13.20
C LYS A 63 -5.56 11.57 14.24
N VAL A 64 -5.57 10.24 14.06
CA VAL A 64 -6.12 9.30 15.05
C VAL A 64 -5.41 9.41 16.41
N TYR A 65 -4.15 9.83 16.42
CA TYR A 65 -3.36 10.12 17.62
C TYR A 65 -3.41 11.59 18.07
N GLY A 66 -4.24 12.44 17.43
CA GLY A 66 -4.36 13.86 17.74
C GLY A 66 -3.28 14.75 17.12
N TYR A 67 -2.45 14.23 16.22
CA TYR A 67 -1.42 15.02 15.53
C TYR A 67 -1.95 15.66 14.25
N THR A 68 -1.74 16.97 14.11
CA THR A 68 -1.91 17.68 12.84
C THR A 68 -0.55 17.81 12.16
N LEU A 69 -0.37 17.12 11.03
CA LEU A 69 0.91 17.04 10.33
C LEU A 69 0.83 17.66 8.94
N ASP A 70 1.77 18.56 8.65
CA ASP A 70 1.96 19.05 7.29
C ASP A 70 2.60 17.98 6.39
N LYS A 71 2.63 18.24 5.07
CA LYS A 71 3.22 17.29 4.11
C LYS A 71 4.72 17.07 4.34
N LYS A 72 5.48 18.10 4.75
CA LYS A 72 6.93 18.02 4.90
C LYS A 72 7.30 17.07 6.04
N VAL A 73 6.65 17.21 7.19
CA VAL A 73 6.86 16.32 8.34
C VAL A 73 6.54 14.87 7.98
N ILE A 74 5.47 14.62 7.22
CA ILE A 74 5.15 13.26 6.76
C ILE A 74 6.25 12.71 5.85
N PHE A 75 6.79 13.50 4.93
CA PHE A 75 7.90 13.08 4.08
C PHE A 75 9.17 12.80 4.87
N GLU A 76 9.47 13.57 5.91
CA GLU A 76 10.59 13.32 6.82
C GLU A 76 10.41 11.98 7.56
N ILE A 77 9.22 11.73 8.10
CA ILE A 77 8.87 10.45 8.75
C ILE A 77 9.04 9.29 7.78
N LEU A 78 8.43 9.36 6.59
CA LEU A 78 8.55 8.32 5.55
C LEU A 78 9.99 8.10 5.10
N SER A 79 10.78 9.18 5.02
CA SER A 79 12.20 9.12 4.67
C SER A 79 13.03 8.44 5.76
N ALA A 80 12.69 8.67 7.03
CA ALA A 80 13.32 8.01 8.17
C ALA A 80 12.98 6.51 8.24
N ILE A 81 11.72 6.16 7.99
CA ILE A 81 11.20 4.78 8.01
C ILE A 81 11.80 3.92 6.89
N GLY A 82 11.92 4.48 5.68
CA GLY A 82 12.25 3.65 4.51
C GLY A 82 12.79 4.37 3.28
N GLY A 83 13.02 5.69 3.32
CA GLY A 83 13.37 6.50 2.15
C GLY A 83 14.55 5.94 1.35
N SER A 84 15.62 5.50 2.03
CA SER A 84 16.78 4.91 1.36
C SER A 84 16.54 3.50 0.77
N VAL A 85 15.58 2.75 1.30
CA VAL A 85 15.18 1.43 0.78
C VAL A 85 14.30 1.61 -0.45
N MET A 86 13.34 2.54 -0.38
CA MET A 86 12.43 2.86 -1.48
C MET A 86 13.19 3.42 -2.69
N LEU A 87 14.14 4.34 -2.47
CA LEU A 87 14.96 4.94 -3.54
C LEU A 87 15.83 3.91 -4.28
N ARG A 88 16.43 2.96 -3.55
CA ARG A 88 17.25 1.88 -4.15
C ARG A 88 16.42 0.90 -4.98
N GLN A 89 15.13 0.80 -4.71
CA GLN A 89 14.25 -0.16 -5.37
C GLN A 89 13.66 0.35 -6.69
N LEU A 90 13.67 1.66 -6.94
CA LEU A 90 13.38 2.23 -8.26
C LEU A 90 14.34 1.79 -9.34
N ILE A 91 15.62 1.61 -9.00
CA ILE A 91 16.71 1.35 -9.94
C ILE A 91 16.52 0.01 -10.69
N ARG A 92 15.66 -0.87 -10.17
CA ARG A 92 15.39 -2.21 -10.72
C ARG A 92 14.02 -2.36 -11.39
N PHE A 93 13.30 -1.26 -11.66
CA PHE A 93 11.99 -1.34 -12.31
C PHE A 93 12.14 -1.81 -13.77
N ILE A 94 11.67 -3.02 -14.08
CA ILE A 94 11.60 -3.57 -15.43
C ILE A 94 10.14 -3.56 -15.88
N PRO A 95 9.75 -2.70 -16.85
CA PRO A 95 8.40 -2.68 -17.40
C PRO A 95 8.03 -4.04 -18.00
N GLY A 96 6.83 -4.56 -17.69
CA GLY A 96 6.28 -5.77 -18.31
C GLY A 96 6.61 -7.11 -17.65
N VAL A 97 7.52 -7.17 -16.68
CA VAL A 97 7.85 -8.39 -15.93
C VAL A 97 7.43 -8.25 -14.46
N GLY A 98 6.65 -9.21 -13.95
CA GLY A 98 6.39 -9.33 -12.51
C GLY A 98 5.28 -8.45 -11.95
N THR A 99 4.12 -8.36 -12.62
CA THR A 99 2.94 -7.63 -12.10
C THR A 99 2.57 -8.08 -10.68
N ILE A 100 2.60 -9.39 -10.41
CA ILE A 100 2.35 -9.92 -9.06
C ILE A 100 3.42 -9.49 -8.07
N ALA A 101 4.69 -9.67 -8.42
CA ALA A 101 5.79 -9.26 -7.56
C ALA A 101 5.70 -7.75 -7.24
N ASN A 102 5.32 -6.92 -8.21
CA ASN A 102 5.15 -5.49 -7.99
C ASN A 102 3.92 -5.16 -7.13
N ILE A 103 2.75 -5.76 -7.40
CA ILE A 103 1.53 -5.60 -6.59
C ILE A 103 1.82 -5.98 -5.14
N SER A 104 2.37 -7.17 -4.90
CA SER A 104 2.68 -7.66 -3.56
C SER A 104 3.71 -6.81 -2.84
N LYS A 105 4.71 -6.32 -3.56
CA LYS A 105 5.74 -5.45 -3.01
C LYS A 105 5.19 -4.08 -2.62
N ILE A 106 4.36 -3.46 -3.47
CA ILE A 106 3.74 -2.17 -3.15
C ILE A 106 2.72 -2.33 -2.02
N TYR A 107 1.97 -3.44 -1.99
CA TYR A 107 1.10 -3.78 -0.88
C TYR A 107 1.90 -3.87 0.45
N GLY A 108 2.94 -4.70 0.49
CA GLY A 108 3.78 -4.87 1.68
C GLY A 108 4.49 -3.58 2.10
N THR A 109 4.94 -2.78 1.14
CA THR A 109 5.57 -1.46 1.40
C THR A 109 4.59 -0.50 2.07
N THR A 110 3.39 -0.38 1.51
CA THR A 110 2.35 0.52 2.04
C THR A 110 1.89 0.05 3.42
N TRP A 111 1.70 -1.25 3.61
CA TRP A 111 1.37 -1.81 4.91
C TRP A 111 2.44 -1.49 5.96
N ALA A 112 3.70 -1.73 5.63
CA ALA A 112 4.82 -1.49 6.52
C ALA A 112 4.96 -0.01 6.90
N MET A 113 4.72 0.92 5.97
CA MET A 113 4.66 2.36 6.27
C MET A 113 3.56 2.66 7.29
N GLY A 114 2.38 2.08 7.10
CA GLY A 114 1.24 2.23 7.99
C GLY A 114 1.52 1.78 9.42
N VAL A 115 1.98 0.53 9.57
CA VAL A 115 2.32 -0.06 10.90
C VAL A 115 3.45 0.71 11.58
N THR A 116 4.46 1.14 10.81
CA THR A 116 5.58 1.89 11.38
C THR A 116 5.16 3.31 11.80
N ALA A 117 4.24 3.94 11.05
CA ALA A 117 3.67 5.23 11.42
C ALA A 117 2.79 5.12 12.67
N ASP A 118 1.95 4.10 12.76
CA ASP A 118 1.17 3.77 13.97
C ASP A 118 2.08 3.64 15.19
N TYR A 119 3.12 2.81 15.09
CA TYR A 119 4.10 2.66 16.16
C TYR A 119 4.78 3.99 16.53
N TYR A 120 5.23 4.76 15.54
CA TYR A 120 5.87 6.06 15.75
C TYR A 120 4.97 7.03 16.53
N PHE A 121 3.68 7.16 16.17
CA PHE A 121 2.76 8.06 16.87
C PHE A 121 2.35 7.54 18.25
N ARG A 122 2.21 6.22 18.41
CA ARG A 122 1.93 5.58 19.71
C ARG A 122 3.03 5.84 20.74
N GLN A 123 4.28 5.91 20.30
CA GLN A 123 5.44 6.23 21.13
C GLN A 123 5.71 7.74 21.24
N ASN A 124 4.70 8.59 21.01
CA ASN A 124 4.83 10.06 21.03
C ASN A 124 5.97 10.58 20.16
N ARG A 125 6.29 9.89 19.05
CA ARG A 125 7.34 10.26 18.09
C ARG A 125 8.78 10.10 18.62
N GLU A 126 8.95 9.49 19.79
CA GLU A 126 10.24 9.28 20.45
C GLU A 126 10.82 7.89 20.14
N VAL A 127 10.98 7.58 18.84
CA VAL A 127 11.51 6.28 18.39
C VAL A 127 12.78 6.49 17.58
N VAL A 128 13.80 5.68 17.85
CA VAL A 128 15.05 5.69 17.09
C VAL A 128 14.85 5.11 15.68
N LYS A 129 15.57 5.69 14.71
CA LYS A 129 15.41 5.36 13.29
C LYS A 129 15.66 3.88 12.98
N GLU A 130 16.64 3.27 13.64
CA GLU A 130 17.04 1.88 13.43
C GLU A 130 15.91 0.90 13.78
N GLU A 131 15.13 1.24 14.79
CA GLU A 131 13.97 0.46 15.22
C GLU A 131 12.83 0.56 14.21
N LEU A 132 12.49 1.78 13.78
CA LEU A 132 11.50 2.02 12.72
C LEU A 132 11.89 1.29 11.42
N MET A 133 13.16 1.36 11.03
CA MET A 133 13.67 0.66 9.84
C MET A 133 13.62 -0.87 9.98
N ARG A 134 13.82 -1.41 11.18
CA ARG A 134 13.74 -2.85 11.45
C ARG A 134 12.28 -3.32 11.32
N MET A 135 11.36 -2.63 11.98
CA MET A 135 9.93 -2.89 11.90
C MET A 135 9.45 -2.85 10.46
N PHE A 136 9.77 -1.75 9.75
CA PHE A 136 9.41 -1.60 8.34
C PHE A 136 9.87 -2.77 7.47
N LYS A 137 11.15 -3.18 7.56
CA LYS A 137 11.69 -4.28 6.73
C LYS A 137 11.04 -5.62 7.06
N MET A 138 10.79 -5.91 8.33
CA MET A 138 10.16 -7.16 8.75
C MET A 138 8.72 -7.23 8.24
N THR A 139 7.93 -6.20 8.52
CA THR A 139 6.53 -6.12 8.09
C THR A 139 6.40 -6.10 6.57
N GLN A 140 7.28 -5.37 5.86
CA GLN A 140 7.28 -5.33 4.39
C GLN A 140 7.48 -6.72 3.81
N LYS A 141 8.47 -7.46 4.31
CA LYS A 141 8.78 -8.81 3.83
C LYS A 141 7.61 -9.77 4.10
N GLU A 142 7.07 -9.75 5.31
CA GLU A 142 5.95 -10.60 5.71
C GLU A 142 4.73 -10.36 4.81
N LYS A 143 4.28 -9.11 4.69
CA LYS A 143 3.07 -8.77 3.94
C LYS A 143 3.23 -8.88 2.43
N MET A 144 4.45 -8.69 1.92
CA MET A 144 4.77 -8.99 0.53
C MET A 144 4.63 -10.48 0.22
N VAL A 145 5.19 -11.36 1.07
CA VAL A 145 5.08 -12.82 0.88
C VAL A 145 3.63 -13.28 1.01
N GLU A 146 2.90 -12.78 2.01
CA GLU A 146 1.47 -13.08 2.20
C GLU A 146 0.65 -12.69 0.97
N LYS A 147 0.79 -11.45 0.47
CA LYS A 147 0.05 -10.99 -0.70
C LYS A 147 0.46 -11.75 -1.95
N GLN A 148 1.75 -12.06 -2.13
CA GLN A 148 2.21 -12.84 -3.28
C GLN A 148 1.57 -14.22 -3.31
N LYS A 149 1.56 -14.92 -2.18
CA LYS A 149 0.90 -16.23 -2.05
C LYS A 149 -0.60 -16.13 -2.37
N GLN A 150 -1.31 -15.12 -1.85
CA GLN A 150 -2.73 -14.91 -2.17
C GLN A 150 -2.98 -14.71 -3.67
N LEU A 151 -2.11 -13.99 -4.36
CA LEU A 151 -2.24 -13.74 -5.80
C LEU A 151 -1.93 -14.98 -6.65
N GLU A 152 -0.97 -15.79 -6.20
CA GLU A 152 -0.62 -17.08 -6.81
C GLU A 152 -1.76 -18.09 -6.63
N GLU A 153 -2.29 -18.25 -5.42
CA GLU A 153 -3.43 -19.13 -5.11
C GLU A 153 -4.72 -18.70 -5.83
N GLY A 154 -4.95 -17.39 -5.95
CA GLY A 154 -6.09 -16.84 -6.69
C GLY A 154 -6.00 -17.03 -8.21
N ARG A 155 -4.94 -17.67 -8.73
CA ARG A 155 -4.64 -17.84 -10.17
C ARG A 155 -4.68 -16.53 -10.95
N ILE A 156 -4.43 -15.40 -10.28
CA ILE A 156 -4.35 -14.08 -10.92
C ILE A 156 -3.20 -14.09 -11.92
N ALA A 157 -2.09 -14.78 -11.59
CA ALA A 157 -0.93 -15.00 -12.45
C ALA A 157 -1.32 -15.64 -13.78
N GLU A 158 -2.01 -16.78 -13.69
CA GLU A 158 -2.43 -17.58 -14.84
C GLU A 158 -3.41 -16.80 -15.72
N ARG A 159 -4.34 -16.07 -15.10
CA ARG A 159 -5.32 -15.23 -15.82
C ARG A 159 -4.64 -14.07 -16.55
N LEU A 160 -3.70 -13.38 -15.91
CA LEU A 160 -2.94 -12.29 -16.55
C LEU A 160 -2.02 -12.80 -17.65
N GLN A 161 -1.37 -13.96 -17.45
CA GLN A 161 -0.51 -14.59 -18.45
C GLN A 161 -1.31 -15.05 -19.67
N THR A 162 -2.44 -15.72 -19.45
CA THR A 162 -3.35 -16.15 -20.53
C THR A 162 -3.79 -14.94 -21.33
N LEU A 163 -4.16 -13.85 -20.66
CA LEU A 163 -4.58 -12.62 -21.32
C LEU A 163 -3.44 -11.98 -22.14
N TRP A 164 -2.22 -11.98 -21.61
CA TRP A 164 -1.03 -11.52 -22.33
C TRP A 164 -0.73 -12.37 -23.56
N ASP A 165 -0.80 -13.70 -23.45
CA ASP A 165 -0.58 -14.62 -24.55
C ASP A 165 -1.62 -14.44 -25.67
N LEU A 166 -2.90 -14.23 -25.31
CA LEU A 166 -3.96 -13.92 -26.26
C LEU A 166 -3.66 -12.63 -27.03
N PHE A 167 -3.17 -11.60 -26.33
CA PHE A 167 -2.81 -10.33 -26.95
C PHE A 167 -1.58 -10.46 -27.87
N GLN A 168 -0.51 -11.12 -27.41
CA GLN A 168 0.70 -11.37 -28.21
C GLN A 168 0.42 -12.19 -29.48
N LYS A 169 -0.55 -13.11 -29.42
CA LYS A 169 -1.00 -13.90 -30.58
C LYS A 169 -1.98 -13.13 -31.50
N ASN A 170 -2.21 -11.84 -31.26
CA ASN A 170 -3.20 -11.02 -31.97
C ASN A 170 -4.63 -11.61 -31.94
N LEU A 171 -4.98 -12.40 -30.92
CA LEU A 171 -6.31 -13.02 -30.77
C LEU A 171 -7.32 -12.08 -30.09
N ILE A 172 -6.84 -11.02 -29.45
CA ILE A 172 -7.66 -9.97 -28.84
C ILE A 172 -7.06 -8.60 -29.19
N SER A 173 -7.91 -7.61 -29.33
CA SER A 173 -7.49 -6.22 -29.56
C SER A 173 -6.81 -5.63 -28.31
N GLN A 174 -6.07 -4.54 -28.49
CA GLN A 174 -5.47 -3.79 -27.39
C GLN A 174 -6.53 -3.29 -26.39
N GLU A 175 -7.70 -2.89 -26.90
CA GLU A 175 -8.83 -2.44 -26.08
C GLU A 175 -9.41 -3.57 -25.23
N GLU A 176 -9.63 -4.75 -25.82
CA GLU A 176 -10.07 -5.94 -25.10
C GLU A 176 -9.05 -6.43 -24.08
N TYR A 177 -7.76 -6.38 -24.42
CA TYR A 177 -6.68 -6.69 -23.50
C TYR A 177 -6.73 -5.76 -22.28
N ARG A 178 -6.86 -4.45 -22.50
CA ARG A 178 -6.96 -3.47 -21.40
C ARG A 178 -8.16 -3.75 -20.49
N LYS A 179 -9.35 -3.90 -21.06
CA LYS A 179 -10.59 -4.12 -20.30
C LYS A 179 -10.56 -5.42 -19.49
N LYS A 180 -10.17 -6.54 -20.10
CA LYS A 180 -10.08 -7.83 -19.40
C LYS A 180 -8.99 -7.83 -18.33
N ARG A 181 -7.90 -7.08 -18.56
CA ARG A 181 -6.84 -6.89 -17.56
C ARG A 181 -7.43 -6.18 -16.35
N GLU A 182 -8.13 -5.07 -16.54
CA GLU A 182 -8.81 -4.33 -15.45
C GLU A 182 -9.79 -5.22 -14.66
N GLU A 183 -10.59 -6.06 -15.33
CA GLU A 183 -11.54 -6.97 -14.67
C GLU A 183 -10.87 -8.05 -13.80
N ILE A 184 -9.69 -8.54 -14.21
CA ILE A 184 -8.91 -9.49 -13.39
C ILE A 184 -8.38 -8.79 -12.14
N LEU A 185 -7.95 -7.53 -12.30
CA LEU A 185 -7.32 -6.74 -11.25
C LEU A 185 -8.32 -6.17 -10.23
N ALA A 186 -9.57 -5.96 -10.62
CA ALA A 186 -10.64 -5.59 -9.69
C ALA A 186 -10.96 -6.67 -8.64
N ARG A 187 -10.35 -7.86 -8.73
CA ARG A 187 -10.52 -8.99 -7.80
C ARG A 187 -9.29 -9.21 -6.89
N LEU A 188 -8.35 -8.27 -6.87
CA LEU A 188 -7.18 -8.25 -5.97
C LEU A 188 -7.58 -7.94 -4.52
#